data_AF-A0A382F650-F1
#
_entry.id   AF-A0A382F650-F1
#
_cell.length_a   1.000
_cell.length_b   1.000
_cell.length_c   1.000
_cell.angle_alpha   90.00
_cell.angle_beta   90.00
_cell.angle_gamma   90.00
#
_symmetry.space_group_name_H-M   'P 1'
#
loop_
_entity.id
_entity.type
_entity.pdbx_description
1 polymer ?
#
loop_
_entity_poly.entity_id
_entity_poly.type
_entity_poly.pdbx_seq_one_letter_code
_entity_poly.pdbx_strand_id
1 'polypeptide(L)'
;MGMNFEPLLRFRGFYVHANAPYNRVQWLQWAFQRGYCQDSYQKFNDSKFMNVIDSYRDTAGARDLIKSSIIQYRNVYKEMGLNVK
;
A
#
# COMPACT_ATOMS: atom_id res chain seq x y z
N MET A 1 -5.54 -16.35 -24.96
CA MET A 1 -5.23 -14.90 -24.97
C MET A 1 -5.37 -14.40 -23.53
N GLY A 2 -4.27 -14.36 -22.79
CA GLY A 2 -4.25 -13.81 -21.43
C GLY A 2 -4.04 -12.31 -21.51
N MET A 3 -4.91 -11.53 -20.87
CA MET A 3 -4.64 -10.10 -20.71
C MET A 3 -3.41 -9.96 -19.78
N ASN A 4 -2.29 -9.49 -20.31
CA ASN A 4 -1.18 -8.97 -19.49
C ASN A 4 -1.60 -7.59 -18.97
N PHE A 5 -2.53 -7.56 -18.01
CA PHE A 5 -2.78 -6.36 -17.24
C PHE A 5 -2.19 -6.59 -15.85
N GLU A 6 -1.36 -5.66 -15.40
CA GLU A 6 -1.00 -5.60 -13.99
C GLU A 6 -2.29 -5.31 -13.22
N PRO A 7 -2.72 -6.19 -12.29
CA PRO A 7 -3.94 -5.96 -11.54
C PRO A 7 -3.83 -4.66 -10.74
N LEU A 8 -4.87 -3.84 -10.80
CA LEU A 8 -5.00 -2.65 -9.97
C LEU A 8 -5.28 -3.09 -8.52
N LEU A 9 -4.22 -3.43 -7.81
CA LEU A 9 -4.32 -3.87 -6.43
C LEU A 9 -4.66 -2.68 -5.53
N ARG A 10 -5.73 -2.85 -4.75
CA ARG A 10 -6.05 -1.90 -3.68
C ARG A 10 -5.12 -2.18 -2.52
N PHE A 11 -4.42 -1.15 -2.06
CA PHE A 11 -3.62 -1.21 -0.85
C PHE A 11 -4.25 -0.39 0.27
N ARG A 12 -3.90 -0.75 1.50
CA ARG A 12 -4.25 0.01 2.71
C ARG A 12 -2.96 0.42 3.38
N GLY A 13 -2.91 1.64 3.88
CA GLY A 13 -1.74 2.16 4.55
C GLY A 13 -2.11 3.31 5.48
N PHE A 14 -1.20 3.59 6.40
CA PHE A 14 -1.25 4.77 7.25
C PHE A 14 -0.39 5.86 6.62
N TYR A 15 -0.89 7.10 6.66
CA TYR A 15 -0.13 8.26 6.23
C TYR A 15 -0.14 9.31 7.34
N VAL A 16 0.91 10.09 7.38
CA VAL A 16 1.06 11.23 8.30
C VAL A 16 1.32 12.48 7.48
N HIS A 17 1.11 13.64 8.09
CA HIS A 17 1.45 14.90 7.46
C HIS A 17 2.95 14.94 7.12
N ALA A 18 3.31 15.55 5.98
CA ALA A 18 4.70 15.60 5.52
C ALA A 18 5.65 16.27 6.54
N ASN A 19 5.12 17.21 7.33
CA ASN A 19 5.86 17.92 8.37
C ASN A 19 5.74 17.27 9.77
N ALA A 20 5.28 16.02 9.87
CA ALA A 20 5.26 15.31 11.14
C ALA A 20 6.69 15.21 11.71
N PRO A 21 6.91 15.49 13.00
CA PRO A 21 8.25 15.42 13.60
C PRO A 21 8.90 14.05 13.41
N TYR A 22 10.18 14.03 13.04
CA TYR A 22 10.90 12.79 12.68
C TYR A 22 10.80 11.71 13.78
N ASN A 23 10.98 12.10 15.04
CA ASN A 23 10.86 11.18 16.18
C ASN A 23 9.46 10.56 16.32
N ARG A 24 8.40 11.30 15.96
CA ARG A 24 7.03 10.77 15.92
C ARG A 24 6.85 9.78 14.78
N VAL A 25 7.41 10.09 13.60
CA VAL A 25 7.37 9.18 12.44
C VAL A 25 8.09 7.87 12.77
N GLN A 26 9.27 7.93 13.40
CA GLN A 26 10.00 6.74 13.82
C GLN A 26 9.22 5.90 14.84
N TRP A 27 8.63 6.55 15.85
CA TRP A 27 7.83 5.85 16.85
C TRP A 27 6.60 5.16 16.22
N LEU A 28 5.92 5.85 15.31
CA LEU A 28 4.78 5.29 14.57
C LEU A 28 5.20 4.11 13.71
N GLN A 29 6.31 4.20 12.97
CA GLN A 29 6.84 3.08 12.18
C GLN A 29 7.09 1.85 13.05
N TRP A 30 7.73 2.03 14.21
CA TRP A 30 7.96 0.96 15.17
C TRP A 30 6.64 0.37 15.69
N ALA A 31 5.69 1.22 16.09
CA ALA A 31 4.41 0.78 16.65
C ALA A 31 3.58 -0.01 15.62
N PHE A 32 3.50 0.49 14.38
CA PHE A 32 2.79 -0.19 13.30
C PHE A 32 3.45 -1.50 12.90
N GLN A 33 4.79 -1.57 12.86
CA GLN A 33 5.50 -2.83 12.60
C GLN A 33 5.14 -3.87 13.65
N ARG A 34 5.20 -3.51 14.93
CA ARG A 34 4.88 -4.44 16.02
C ARG A 34 3.43 -4.88 16.03
N GLY A 35 2.51 -3.95 15.76
CA GLY A 35 1.08 -4.24 15.67
C GLY A 35 0.76 -5.16 14.49
N TYR A 36 1.38 -4.90 13.33
CA TYR A 36 1.23 -5.75 12.16
C TYR A 36 1.76 -7.16 12.43
N CYS A 37 2.97 -7.30 12.97
CA CYS A 37 3.59 -8.59 13.24
C CYS A 37 2.97 -9.37 14.43
N GLN A 38 1.87 -8.91 15.04
CA GLN A 38 1.17 -9.70 16.07
C GLN A 38 0.47 -10.91 15.43
N ASP A 39 0.63 -12.08 16.06
CA ASP A 39 -0.03 -13.33 15.62
C ASP A 39 -1.53 -13.19 15.46
N SER A 40 -2.20 -12.48 16.37
CA SER A 40 -3.65 -12.26 16.31
C SER A 40 -4.06 -11.47 15.07
N TYR A 41 -3.27 -10.46 14.71
CA TYR A 41 -3.52 -9.65 13.52
C TYR A 41 -3.16 -10.39 12.24
N GLN A 42 -2.08 -11.17 12.22
CA GLN A 42 -1.74 -12.02 11.09
C GLN A 42 -2.81 -13.10 10.84
N LYS A 43 -3.29 -13.78 11.88
CA LYS A 43 -4.42 -14.72 11.77
C LYS A 43 -5.69 -14.05 11.23
N PHE A 44 -5.96 -12.83 11.66
CA PHE A 44 -7.08 -12.05 11.12
C PHE A 44 -6.86 -11.76 9.63
N ASN A 45 -5.68 -11.28 9.23
CA ASN A 45 -5.35 -11.01 7.83
C ASN A 45 -5.48 -12.27 6.95
N ASP A 46 -4.97 -13.40 7.42
CA ASP A 46 -5.08 -14.70 6.76
C ASP A 46 -6.55 -15.09 6.55
N SER A 47 -7.39 -14.93 7.58
CA SER A 47 -8.84 -15.22 7.51
C SER A 47 -9.59 -14.34 6.49
N LYS A 48 -8.97 -13.23 6.06
CA LYS A 48 -9.51 -12.28 5.08
C LYS A 48 -8.76 -12.33 3.75
N PHE A 49 -7.92 -13.34 3.52
CA PHE A 49 -7.11 -13.50 2.32
C PHE A 49 -6.18 -12.30 2.05
N MET A 50 -5.79 -11.57 3.10
CA MET A 50 -4.91 -10.40 3.00
C MET A 50 -3.43 -10.78 2.91
N ASN A 51 -3.10 -12.07 2.89
CA ASN A 51 -1.75 -12.61 2.76
C ASN A 51 -1.37 -13.00 1.31
N VAL A 52 -2.30 -12.86 0.36
CA VAL A 52 -2.07 -13.16 -1.07
C VAL A 52 -0.97 -12.26 -1.66
N ILE A 53 -0.80 -11.08 -1.07
CA ILE A 53 0.29 -10.15 -1.35
C ILE A 53 0.97 -9.79 -0.03
N ASP A 54 2.24 -9.42 -0.10
CA ASP A 54 2.89 -8.81 1.06
C ASP A 54 2.15 -7.50 1.41
N SER A 55 1.40 -7.55 2.50
CA SER A 55 0.50 -6.49 2.92
C SER A 55 1.19 -5.46 3.82
N TYR A 56 2.39 -5.76 4.35
CA TYR A 56 3.16 -4.81 5.13
C TYR A 56 4.34 -4.28 4.34
N ARG A 57 4.40 -2.96 4.22
CA ARG A 57 5.54 -2.26 3.62
C ARG A 57 6.03 -1.24 4.62
N ASP A 58 7.34 -1.08 4.66
CA ASP A 58 7.94 0.04 5.39
C ASP A 58 7.67 1.37 4.65
N THR A 59 8.22 2.46 5.17
CA THR A 59 7.99 3.79 4.57
C THR A 59 8.53 3.89 3.14
N ALA A 60 9.63 3.21 2.82
CA ALA A 60 10.21 3.22 1.48
C ALA A 60 9.32 2.44 0.50
N GLY A 61 8.99 1.20 0.85
CA GLY A 61 8.12 0.34 0.05
C GLY A 61 6.72 0.93 -0.15
N ALA A 62 6.17 1.63 0.86
CA ALA A 62 4.89 2.32 0.72
C ALA A 62 4.96 3.49 -0.28
N ARG A 63 6.06 4.26 -0.29
CA ARG A 63 6.27 5.34 -1.26
C ARG A 63 6.37 4.80 -2.68
N ASP A 64 7.11 3.72 -2.87
CA ASP A 64 7.28 3.10 -4.18
C ASP A 64 5.98 2.51 -4.70
N LEU A 65 5.22 1.83 -3.83
CA LEU A 65 3.88 1.32 -4.14
C LEU A 65 2.93 2.44 -4.57
N ILE A 66 2.89 3.56 -3.84
CA ILE A 66 2.01 4.69 -4.17
C ILE A 66 2.42 5.30 -5.52
N LYS A 67 3.72 5.51 -5.76
CA LYS A 67 4.23 6.06 -7.02
C LYS A 67 3.90 5.16 -8.21
N SER A 68 4.15 3.85 -8.08
CA SER A 68 3.85 2.88 -9.15
C SER A 68 2.35 2.80 -9.42
N SER A 69 1.53 2.80 -8.36
CA SER A 69 0.07 2.82 -8.48
C SER A 69 -0.42 4.06 -9.22
N ILE A 70 0.08 5.26 -8.87
CA ILE A 70 -0.31 6.50 -9.57
C ILE A 70 -0.05 6.39 -11.07
N ILE A 71 1.11 5.87 -11.48
CA ILE A 71 1.44 5.68 -12.89
C ILE A 71 0.48 4.69 -13.55
N GLN A 72 0.26 3.55 -12.92
CA GLN A 72 -0.61 2.48 -13.43
C GLN A 72 -2.06 2.98 -13.61
N TYR A 73 -2.65 3.59 -12.58
CA TYR A 73 -4.00 4.15 -12.66
C TYR A 73 -4.12 5.24 -13.72
N ARG A 74 -3.13 6.15 -13.83
CA ARG A 74 -3.13 7.19 -14.89
C ARG A 74 -3.10 6.58 -16.29
N ASN A 75 -2.33 5.52 -16.51
CA ASN A 75 -2.24 4.87 -17.82
C ASN A 75 -3.55 4.17 -18.18
N VAL A 76 -4.11 3.38 -17.26
CA VAL A 76 -5.39 2.69 -17.47
C VAL A 76 -6.51 3.70 -17.76
N TYR A 77 -6.60 4.79 -16.99
CA TYR A 77 -7.63 5.79 -17.23
C TYR A 77 -7.48 6.51 -18.57
N LYS A 78 -6.24 6.76 -19.04
CA LYS A 78 -6.00 7.29 -20.38
C LYS A 78 -6.45 6.31 -21.48
N GLU A 79 -6.14 5.03 -21.34
CA GLU A 79 -6.57 3.98 -22.29
C GLU A 79 -8.10 3.86 -22.34
N MET A 80 -8.77 4.11 -21.22
CA MET A 80 -10.24 4.13 -21.13
C MET A 80 -10.88 5.44 -21.64
N GLY A 81 -10.10 6.40 -22.14
CA GLY A 81 -10.61 7.68 -22.64
C GLY A 81 -11.08 8.65 -21.53
N LEU A 82 -10.69 8.40 -20.28
CA LEU A 82 -11.02 9.26 -19.14
C LEU A 82 -9.96 10.34 -18.96
N ASN A 83 -10.39 11.60 -18.89
CA ASN A 83 -9.49 12.71 -18.55
C ASN A 83 -9.16 12.71 -17.06
N VAL A 84 -7.97 12.26 -16.73
CA VAL A 84 -7.39 12.34 -15.38
C VAL A 84 -6.69 13.69 -15.19
N LYS A 85 -7.02 14.41 -14.09
CA LYS A 85 -6.30 15.62 -13.66
C LYS A 85 -4.90 15.29 -13.13
#